data_AF-A0A3C0TVR3-F1
#
_entry.id   AF-A0A3C0TVR3-F1
#
_cell.length_a   1.000
_cell.length_b   1.000
_cell.length_c   1.000
_cell.angle_alpha   90.00
_cell.angle_beta   90.00
_cell.angle_gamma   90.00
#
_symmetry.space_group_name_H-M   'P 1'
#
loop_
_entity.id
_entity.type
_entity.pdbx_description
1 polymer ?
#
loop_
_entity_poly.entity_id
_entity_poly.type
_entity_poly.pdbx_seq_one_letter_code
_entity_poly.pdbx_strand_id
1 'polypeptide(L)'
;MRAFVAARAASSCSEPAPLLAEARNFFSLAQQFLNPSAPHLLAIGGFSGTGKSALARSLAPRLGAAPGALVLRSDEIRKQLAGAPLLEPLPPSAYTIQNSAQVYACMVARARTALSAGHSVIADAVYARAAERAAVAEAAKETGVAFQGLWLEAPLAVLEQRIGARRGDASDADAQVARRQFSYDTGAIGWTRIDASGTAEETLARVMREHTEGLGLTA
;
A
#
# COMPACT_ATOMS: atom_id res chain seq x y z
N MET A 1 -20.36 7.63 22.39
CA MET A 1 -20.65 8.89 23.12
C MET A 1 -21.02 10.05 22.19
N ARG A 2 -20.22 10.39 21.16
CA ARG A 2 -20.51 11.54 20.26
C ARG A 2 -21.83 11.44 19.48
N ALA A 3 -22.17 10.27 18.94
CA ALA A 3 -23.46 10.05 18.26
C ALA A 3 -24.67 10.41 19.16
N PHE A 4 -24.65 9.93 20.40
CA PHE A 4 -25.70 10.20 21.39
C PHE A 4 -25.76 11.69 21.78
N VAL A 5 -24.61 12.35 21.98
CA VAL A 5 -24.56 13.77 22.32
C VAL A 5 -25.11 14.64 21.18
N ALA A 6 -24.70 14.38 19.94
CA ALA A 6 -25.20 15.11 18.76
C ALA A 6 -26.72 14.90 18.56
N ALA A 7 -27.21 13.67 18.73
CA ALA A 7 -28.64 13.38 18.67
C ALA A 7 -29.44 14.08 19.77
N ARG A 8 -28.91 14.13 21.00
CA ARG A 8 -29.55 14.82 22.13
C ARG A 8 -29.49 16.34 22.02
N ALA A 9 -28.44 16.90 21.40
CA ALA A 9 -28.39 18.32 21.06
C ALA A 9 -29.42 18.67 19.98
N ALA A 10 -29.57 17.80 18.98
CA ALA A 10 -30.56 17.98 17.91
C ALA A 10 -32.00 18.04 18.43
N SER A 11 -32.36 17.25 19.46
CA SER A 11 -33.72 17.28 20.03
C SER A 11 -34.11 18.61 20.67
N SER A 12 -33.14 19.50 20.92
CA SER A 12 -33.36 20.81 21.58
C SER A 12 -33.03 22.01 20.68
N CYS A 13 -32.68 21.77 19.41
CA CYS A 13 -32.31 22.83 18.44
C CYS A 13 -33.43 23.15 17.47
N SER A 14 -33.52 24.42 17.03
CA SER A 14 -34.47 24.84 15.99
C SER A 14 -34.10 24.32 14.60
N GLU A 15 -32.80 24.13 14.32
CA GLU A 15 -32.29 23.54 13.08
C GLU A 15 -31.49 22.26 13.37
N PRO A 16 -32.16 21.11 13.57
CA PRO A 16 -31.50 19.88 14.00
C PRO A 16 -30.76 19.15 12.88
N ALA A 17 -30.97 19.51 11.62
CA ALA A 17 -30.50 18.74 10.47
C ALA A 17 -28.98 18.48 10.44
N PRO A 18 -28.10 19.47 10.70
CA PRO A 18 -26.65 19.24 10.74
C PRO A 18 -26.23 18.30 11.89
N LEU A 19 -26.84 18.47 13.07
CA LEU A 19 -26.54 17.67 14.26
C LEU A 19 -27.04 16.22 14.13
N LEU A 20 -28.18 16.00 13.47
CA LEU A 20 -28.68 14.67 13.14
C LEU A 20 -27.79 13.99 12.09
N ALA A 21 -27.28 14.73 11.09
CA ALA A 21 -26.32 14.20 10.13
C ALA A 21 -25.01 13.78 10.83
N GLU A 22 -24.49 14.60 11.74
CA GLU A 22 -23.32 14.27 12.55
C GLU A 22 -23.56 13.04 13.44
N ALA A 23 -24.72 12.97 14.10
CA ALA A 23 -25.10 11.82 14.93
C ALA A 23 -25.15 10.52 14.12
N ARG A 24 -25.76 10.55 12.93
CA ARG A 24 -25.81 9.42 12.00
C ARG A 24 -24.42 9.01 11.56
N ASN A 25 -23.57 9.96 11.20
CA ASN A 25 -22.19 9.67 10.79
C ASN A 25 -21.40 8.96 11.91
N PHE A 26 -21.48 9.45 13.15
CA PHE A 26 -20.83 8.77 14.27
C PHE A 26 -21.42 7.40 14.59
N PHE A 27 -22.74 7.24 14.41
CA PHE A 27 -23.38 5.94 14.60
C PHE A 27 -22.93 4.93 13.55
N SER A 28 -22.95 5.30 12.27
CA SER A 28 -22.44 4.45 11.17
C SER A 28 -20.98 4.06 11.39
N LEU A 29 -20.14 5.01 11.81
CA LEU A 29 -18.73 4.74 12.11
C LEU A 29 -18.59 3.77 13.30
N ALA A 30 -19.39 3.93 14.35
CA ALA A 30 -19.40 2.99 15.48
C ALA A 30 -19.82 1.58 15.04
N GLN A 31 -20.80 1.45 14.15
CA GLN A 31 -21.19 0.16 13.58
C GLN A 31 -20.06 -0.49 12.77
N GLN A 32 -19.32 0.30 11.98
CA GLN A 32 -18.15 -0.20 11.23
C GLN A 32 -17.04 -0.71 12.16
N PHE A 33 -16.81 -0.04 13.29
CA PHE A 33 -15.83 -0.49 14.29
C PHE A 33 -16.26 -1.76 15.03
N LEU A 34 -17.57 -1.98 15.21
CA LEU A 34 -18.10 -3.18 15.86
C LEU A 34 -18.14 -4.40 14.94
N ASN A 35 -18.18 -4.19 13.63
CA ASN A 35 -18.18 -5.24 12.61
C ASN A 35 -17.06 -5.00 11.58
N PRO A 36 -15.78 -5.21 11.96
CA PRO A 36 -14.65 -4.95 11.07
C PRO A 36 -14.71 -5.83 9.82
N SER A 37 -14.31 -5.28 8.68
CA SER A 37 -14.14 -6.03 7.44
C SER A 37 -13.00 -7.06 7.56
N ALA A 38 -13.10 -8.12 6.77
CA ALA A 38 -12.05 -9.14 6.70
C ALA A 38 -10.71 -8.51 6.24
N PRO A 39 -9.57 -8.93 6.79
CA PRO A 39 -8.27 -8.43 6.38
C PRO A 39 -7.93 -8.86 4.95
N HIS A 40 -7.24 -7.99 4.20
CA HIS A 40 -6.77 -8.22 2.84
C HIS A 40 -5.26 -7.98 2.72
N LEU A 41 -4.59 -8.75 1.87
CA LEU A 41 -3.21 -8.50 1.45
C LEU A 41 -3.16 -7.93 0.04
N LEU A 42 -2.75 -6.67 -0.08
CA LEU A 42 -2.50 -6.01 -1.35
C LEU A 42 -0.99 -5.93 -1.60
N ALA A 43 -0.49 -6.51 -2.69
CA ALA A 43 0.89 -6.29 -3.13
C ALA A 43 0.91 -5.26 -4.27
N ILE A 44 1.79 -4.26 -4.16
CA ILE A 44 2.01 -3.24 -5.19
C ILE A 44 3.45 -3.38 -5.70
N GLY A 45 3.58 -3.81 -6.95
CA GLY A 45 4.82 -4.02 -7.69
C GLY A 45 5.03 -3.01 -8.81
N GLY A 46 6.23 -3.02 -9.39
CA GLY A 46 6.63 -2.13 -10.48
C GLY A 46 7.97 -1.46 -10.21
N PHE A 47 8.59 -0.93 -11.26
CA PHE A 47 9.92 -0.33 -11.15
C PHE A 47 9.94 0.96 -10.31
N SER A 48 11.12 1.36 -9.87
CA SER A 48 11.32 2.61 -9.15
C SER A 48 10.83 3.79 -9.98
N GLY A 49 10.16 4.75 -9.33
CA GLY A 49 9.55 5.90 -10.01
C GLY A 49 8.11 5.70 -10.52
N THR A 50 7.56 4.48 -10.50
CA THR A 50 6.18 4.24 -10.98
C THR A 50 5.11 4.76 -10.03
N GLY A 51 5.45 5.17 -8.81
CA GLY A 51 4.50 5.74 -7.85
C GLY A 51 3.89 4.75 -6.85
N LYS A 52 4.44 3.53 -6.72
CA LYS A 52 3.96 2.49 -5.79
C LYS A 52 3.71 3.00 -4.36
N SER A 53 4.70 3.67 -3.76
CA SER A 53 4.56 4.19 -2.40
C SER A 53 3.52 5.30 -2.27
N ALA A 54 3.31 6.10 -3.32
CA ALA A 54 2.25 7.11 -3.33
C ALA A 54 0.88 6.43 -3.36
N LEU A 55 0.70 5.47 -4.27
CA LEU A 55 -0.52 4.67 -4.36
C LEU A 55 -0.81 3.91 -3.06
N ALA A 56 0.20 3.25 -2.48
CA ALA A 56 0.09 2.52 -1.23
C ALA A 56 -0.43 3.40 -0.09
N ARG A 57 0.15 4.60 0.08
CA ARG A 57 -0.30 5.56 1.12
C ARG A 57 -1.70 6.08 0.88
N SER A 58 -2.10 6.29 -0.38
CA SER A 58 -3.46 6.73 -0.72
C SER A 58 -4.51 5.64 -0.52
N LEU A 59 -4.15 4.37 -0.74
CA LEU A 59 -5.06 3.23 -0.56
C LEU A 59 -5.15 2.75 0.89
N ALA A 60 -4.08 2.91 1.69
CA ALA A 60 -4.01 2.38 3.05
C ALA A 60 -5.21 2.75 3.94
N PRO A 61 -5.68 4.02 4.00
CA PRO A 61 -6.82 4.40 4.86
C PRO A 61 -8.16 3.80 4.42
N ARG A 62 -8.23 3.26 3.20
CA ARG A 62 -9.46 2.73 2.58
C ARG A 62 -9.55 1.21 2.63
N LEU A 63 -8.50 0.54 3.10
CA LEU A 63 -8.36 -0.91 3.02
C LEU A 63 -8.51 -1.56 4.41
N GLY A 64 -9.49 -2.44 4.54
CA GLY A 64 -9.74 -3.20 5.77
C GLY A 64 -10.40 -2.37 6.88
N ALA A 65 -10.29 -2.86 8.12
CA ALA A 65 -10.78 -2.16 9.29
C ALA A 65 -9.97 -0.89 9.59
N ALA A 66 -10.64 0.12 10.14
CA ALA A 66 -9.98 1.34 10.56
C ALA A 66 -8.86 1.07 11.59
N PRO A 67 -7.71 1.79 11.53
CA PRO A 67 -7.47 3.01 10.74
C PRO A 67 -7.10 2.76 9.26
N GLY A 68 -7.10 1.51 8.81
CA GLY A 68 -6.71 1.10 7.47
C GLY A 68 -5.60 0.05 7.49
N ALA A 69 -5.01 -0.20 6.33
CA ALA A 69 -3.98 -1.21 6.16
C ALA A 69 -2.58 -0.73 6.59
N LEU A 70 -1.79 -1.67 7.12
CA LEU A 70 -0.37 -1.47 7.39
C LEU A 70 0.41 -1.45 6.08
N VAL A 71 1.17 -0.38 5.81
CA VAL A 71 2.03 -0.31 4.63
C VAL A 71 3.44 -0.81 4.98
N LEU A 72 3.86 -1.90 4.35
CA LEU A 72 5.21 -2.46 4.45
C LEU A 72 6.00 -2.10 3.20
N ARG A 73 7.05 -1.28 3.36
CA ARG A 73 7.88 -0.81 2.24
C ARG A 73 9.24 -1.50 2.25
N SER A 74 9.67 -2.03 1.10
CA SER A 74 10.95 -2.76 1.01
C SER A 74 12.14 -1.87 1.34
N ASP A 75 12.07 -0.60 0.93
CA ASP A 75 13.14 0.36 1.18
C ASP A 75 13.27 0.69 2.67
N GLU A 76 12.16 0.90 3.38
CA GLU A 76 12.17 1.13 4.84
C GLU A 76 12.66 -0.11 5.61
N ILE A 77 12.20 -1.30 5.22
CA ILE A 77 12.66 -2.56 5.82
C ILE A 77 14.17 -2.73 5.58
N ARG A 78 14.66 -2.37 4.39
CA ARG A 78 16.09 -2.42 4.07
C ARG A 78 16.92 -1.49 4.97
N LYS A 79 16.46 -0.25 5.19
CA LYS A 79 17.10 0.69 6.14
C LYS A 79 17.14 0.11 7.55
N GLN A 80 16.02 -0.43 8.02
CA GLN A 80 15.90 -1.03 9.34
C GLN A 80 16.85 -2.22 9.53
N LEU A 81 16.91 -3.14 8.57
CA LEU A 81 17.82 -4.28 8.62
C LEU A 81 19.30 -3.87 8.55
N ALA A 82 19.60 -2.77 7.87
CA ALA A 82 20.95 -2.19 7.81
C ALA A 82 21.31 -1.31 9.04
N GLY A 83 20.36 -1.07 9.96
CA GLY A 83 20.56 -0.15 11.09
C GLY A 83 20.77 1.31 10.69
N ALA A 84 20.30 1.69 9.49
CA ALA A 84 20.51 3.03 8.94
C ALA A 84 19.29 3.95 9.14
N PRO A 85 19.49 5.28 9.26
CA PRO A 85 18.40 6.25 9.24
C PRO A 85 17.56 6.16 7.96
N LEU A 86 16.26 6.42 8.06
CA LEU A 86 15.32 6.21 6.93
C LEU A 86 15.67 7.04 5.69
N LEU A 87 16.21 8.24 5.87
CA LEU A 87 16.46 9.20 4.77
C LEU A 87 17.91 9.22 4.29
N GLU A 88 18.79 8.41 4.89
CA GLU A 88 20.20 8.36 4.52
C GLU A 88 20.44 7.25 3.50
N PRO A 89 21.14 7.50 2.38
CA PRO A 89 21.36 6.50 1.34
C PRO A 89 22.21 5.33 1.85
N LEU A 90 21.83 4.12 1.45
CA LEU A 90 22.60 2.91 1.74
C LEU A 90 23.68 2.68 0.68
N PRO A 91 24.80 2.04 1.04
CA PRO A 91 25.81 1.63 0.08
C PRO A 91 25.27 0.53 -0.86
N PRO A 92 25.87 0.34 -2.05
CA PRO A 92 25.48 -0.72 -2.99
C PRO A 92 25.48 -2.14 -2.40
N SER A 93 26.31 -2.40 -1.38
CA SER A 93 26.32 -3.68 -0.65
C SER A 93 24.98 -4.02 0.00
N ALA A 94 24.13 -3.04 0.32
CA ALA A 94 22.78 -3.26 0.83
C ALA A 94 21.79 -3.80 -0.23
N TYR A 95 22.16 -3.75 -1.50
CA TYR A 95 21.32 -4.13 -2.64
C TYR A 95 21.73 -5.45 -3.30
N THR A 96 22.57 -6.26 -2.63
CA THR A 96 22.92 -7.61 -3.08
C THR A 96 21.69 -8.52 -3.16
N ILE A 97 21.81 -9.64 -3.89
CA ILE A 97 20.76 -10.67 -3.97
C ILE A 97 20.42 -11.18 -2.57
N GLN A 98 21.45 -11.47 -1.76
CA GLN A 98 21.29 -11.95 -0.38
C GLN A 98 20.52 -10.95 0.50
N ASN A 99 20.94 -9.68 0.50
CA ASN A 99 20.28 -8.66 1.31
C ASN A 99 18.84 -8.39 0.82
N SER A 100 18.62 -8.45 -0.49
CA SER A 100 17.26 -8.35 -1.05
C SER A 100 16.39 -9.53 -0.61
N ALA A 101 16.90 -10.77 -0.62
CA ALA A 101 16.17 -11.94 -0.14
C ALA A 101 15.78 -11.79 1.34
N GLN A 102 16.68 -11.29 2.18
CA GLN A 102 16.40 -11.01 3.60
C GLN A 102 15.30 -9.95 3.78
N VAL A 103 15.33 -8.88 2.98
CA VAL A 103 14.28 -7.84 2.99
C VAL A 103 12.91 -8.42 2.64
N TYR A 104 12.81 -9.20 1.56
CA TYR A 104 11.53 -9.81 1.16
C TYR A 104 11.05 -10.85 2.17
N ALA A 105 11.94 -11.67 2.74
CA ALA A 105 11.59 -12.61 3.80
C ALA A 105 11.06 -11.87 5.05
N CYS A 106 11.72 -10.79 5.45
CA CYS A 106 11.26 -9.94 6.56
C CYS A 106 9.89 -9.31 6.27
N MET A 107 9.68 -8.80 5.06
CA MET A 107 8.40 -8.25 4.63
C MET A 107 7.27 -9.28 4.68
N VAL A 108 7.50 -10.48 4.16
CA VAL A 108 6.54 -11.60 4.20
C VAL A 108 6.22 -11.99 5.64
N ALA A 109 7.24 -12.13 6.51
CA ALA A 109 7.03 -12.45 7.91
C ALA A 109 6.17 -11.39 8.64
N ARG A 110 6.48 -10.10 8.43
CA ARG A 110 5.69 -8.99 9.00
C ARG A 110 4.27 -8.95 8.47
N ALA A 111 4.08 -9.22 7.18
CA ALA A 111 2.75 -9.32 6.58
C ALA A 111 1.93 -10.41 7.26
N ARG A 112 2.49 -11.63 7.42
CA ARG A 112 1.81 -12.74 8.12
C ARG A 112 1.41 -12.38 9.54
N THR A 113 2.30 -11.75 10.30
CA THR A 113 2.00 -11.31 11.67
C THR A 113 0.81 -10.34 11.70
N ALA A 114 0.82 -9.32 10.85
CA ALA A 114 -0.26 -8.33 10.80
C ALA A 114 -1.60 -8.92 10.33
N LEU A 115 -1.57 -9.75 9.29
CA LEU A 115 -2.75 -10.43 8.76
C LEU A 115 -3.37 -11.38 9.79
N SER A 116 -2.54 -12.15 10.50
CA SER A 116 -3.00 -13.05 11.57
C SER A 116 -3.59 -12.31 12.76
N ALA A 117 -3.17 -11.05 12.97
CA ALA A 117 -3.75 -10.15 13.96
C ALA A 117 -5.03 -9.46 13.47
N GLY A 118 -5.53 -9.77 12.27
CA GLY A 118 -6.76 -9.19 11.72
C GLY A 118 -6.58 -7.86 10.99
N HIS A 119 -5.33 -7.43 10.72
CA HIS A 119 -5.06 -6.19 10.01
C HIS A 119 -4.81 -6.42 8.53
N SER A 120 -5.37 -5.56 7.67
CA SER A 120 -5.00 -5.54 6.25
C SER A 120 -3.57 -5.03 6.07
N VAL A 121 -2.91 -5.46 4.99
CA VAL A 121 -1.53 -5.12 4.69
C VAL A 121 -1.39 -4.70 3.23
N ILE A 122 -0.62 -3.63 2.99
CA ILE A 122 -0.11 -3.26 1.67
C ILE A 122 1.38 -3.52 1.64
N ALA A 123 1.83 -4.45 0.80
CA ALA A 123 3.24 -4.74 0.59
C ALA A 123 3.75 -4.01 -0.66
N ASP A 124 4.59 -2.98 -0.46
CA ASP A 124 5.15 -2.10 -1.49
C ASP A 124 6.62 -2.42 -1.73
N ALA A 125 6.90 -3.04 -2.87
CA ALA A 125 8.25 -3.39 -3.31
C ALA A 125 8.34 -3.43 -4.84
N VAL A 126 9.54 -3.66 -5.39
CA VAL A 126 9.69 -3.76 -6.85
C VAL A 126 9.04 -5.04 -7.39
N TYR A 127 9.13 -6.16 -6.67
CA TYR A 127 8.58 -7.47 -7.04
C TYR A 127 9.00 -7.96 -8.45
N ALA A 128 10.25 -7.68 -8.83
CA ALA A 128 10.78 -8.02 -10.14
C ALA A 128 10.80 -9.53 -10.37
N ARG A 129 11.10 -10.34 -9.35
CA ARG A 129 11.25 -11.79 -9.51
C ARG A 129 9.93 -12.52 -9.26
N ALA A 130 9.65 -13.54 -10.07
CA ALA A 130 8.47 -14.39 -9.89
C ALA A 130 8.39 -15.04 -8.50
N ALA A 131 9.53 -15.45 -7.94
CA ALA A 131 9.61 -16.00 -6.59
C ALA A 131 9.20 -14.99 -5.50
N GLU A 132 9.55 -13.70 -5.65
CA GLU A 132 9.14 -12.64 -4.71
C GLU A 132 7.61 -12.46 -4.75
N ARG A 133 7.01 -12.49 -5.95
CA ARG A 133 5.56 -12.42 -6.16
C ARG A 133 4.82 -13.63 -5.59
N ALA A 134 5.37 -14.82 -5.79
CA ALA A 134 4.80 -16.05 -5.25
C ALA A 134 4.85 -16.07 -3.72
N ALA A 135 5.97 -15.64 -3.12
CA ALA A 135 6.15 -15.64 -1.67
C ALA A 135 5.17 -14.71 -0.95
N VAL A 136 4.90 -13.51 -1.49
CA VAL A 136 3.90 -12.60 -0.91
C VAL A 136 2.48 -13.13 -1.08
N ALA A 137 2.15 -13.74 -2.22
CA ALA A 137 0.84 -14.37 -2.42
C ALA A 137 0.62 -15.56 -1.46
N GLU A 138 1.67 -16.33 -1.19
CA GLU A 138 1.60 -17.45 -0.25
C GLU A 138 1.35 -16.99 1.19
N ALA A 139 1.87 -15.82 1.57
CA ALA A 139 1.58 -15.22 2.88
C ALA A 139 0.07 -15.02 3.11
N ALA A 140 -0.68 -14.63 2.08
CA ALA A 140 -2.12 -14.48 2.17
C ALA A 140 -2.84 -15.82 2.29
N LYS A 141 -2.40 -16.83 1.52
CA LYS A 141 -2.99 -18.18 1.60
C LYS A 141 -2.81 -18.80 2.98
N GLU A 142 -1.60 -18.70 3.53
CA GLU A 142 -1.28 -19.22 4.86
C GLU A 142 -2.13 -18.58 5.97
N THR A 143 -2.49 -17.30 5.83
CA THR A 143 -3.36 -16.60 6.80
C THR A 143 -4.84 -16.63 6.43
N GLY A 144 -5.22 -17.31 5.34
CA GLY A 144 -6.60 -17.44 4.88
C GLY A 144 -7.26 -16.13 4.44
N VAL A 145 -6.46 -15.14 4.02
CA VAL A 145 -6.95 -13.81 3.61
C VAL A 145 -6.97 -13.66 2.09
N ALA A 146 -7.80 -12.74 1.58
CA ALA A 146 -7.79 -12.43 0.15
C ALA A 146 -6.47 -11.76 -0.27
N PHE A 147 -6.00 -12.08 -1.47
CA PHE A 147 -4.79 -11.52 -2.07
C PHE A 147 -5.10 -10.79 -3.37
N GLN A 148 -4.51 -9.62 -3.56
CA GLN A 148 -4.49 -8.93 -4.84
C GLN A 148 -3.09 -8.38 -5.13
N GLY A 149 -2.62 -8.60 -6.36
CA GLY A 149 -1.37 -8.03 -6.86
C GLY A 149 -1.64 -6.97 -7.91
N LEU A 150 -1.06 -5.78 -7.73
CA LEU A 150 -1.04 -4.69 -8.71
C LEU A 150 0.38 -4.47 -9.22
N TRP A 151 0.54 -4.30 -10.52
CA TRP A 151 1.82 -4.02 -11.16
C TRP A 151 1.76 -2.70 -11.91
N LEU A 152 2.46 -1.68 -11.40
CA LEU A 152 2.45 -0.35 -12.00
C LEU A 152 3.50 -0.26 -13.10
N GLU A 153 3.07 0.24 -14.27
CA GLU A 153 3.90 0.41 -15.46
C GLU A 153 3.86 1.86 -15.92
N ALA A 154 5.02 2.42 -16.29
CA ALA A 154 5.12 3.71 -16.93
C ALA A 154 6.35 3.73 -17.86
N PRO A 155 6.37 4.58 -18.90
CA PRO A 155 7.54 4.72 -19.77
C PRO A 155 8.79 5.12 -18.98
N LEU A 156 9.96 4.59 -19.35
CA LEU A 156 11.23 4.87 -18.66
C LEU A 156 11.51 6.37 -18.49
N ALA A 157 11.23 7.17 -19.51
CA ALA A 157 11.40 8.64 -19.46
C ALA A 157 10.61 9.29 -18.31
N VAL A 158 9.40 8.79 -18.02
CA VAL A 158 8.57 9.27 -16.91
C VAL A 158 9.19 8.87 -15.56
N LEU A 159 9.73 7.65 -15.47
CA LEU A 159 10.39 7.15 -14.25
C LEU A 159 11.61 7.99 -13.90
N GLU A 160 12.46 8.27 -14.89
CA GLU A 160 13.67 9.07 -14.72
C GLU A 160 13.37 10.50 -14.26
N GLN A 161 12.37 11.14 -14.88
CA GLN A 161 11.93 12.48 -14.50
C GLN A 161 11.45 12.52 -13.03
N ARG A 162 10.63 11.54 -12.62
CA ARG A 162 10.10 11.47 -11.25
C ARG A 162 11.18 11.20 -10.22
N ILE A 163 12.11 10.30 -10.53
CA ILE A 163 13.23 9.98 -9.65
C ILE A 163 14.14 11.19 -9.46
N GLY A 164 14.37 11.98 -10.50
CA GLY A 164 15.16 13.21 -10.41
C GLY A 164 14.50 14.31 -9.56
N ALA A 165 13.16 14.36 -9.53
CA ALA A 165 12.41 15.38 -8.80
C ALA A 165 12.15 15.07 -7.32
N ARG A 166 12.33 13.81 -6.88
CA ARG A 166 11.97 13.37 -5.52
C ARG A 166 12.89 13.97 -4.45
N ARG A 167 12.32 14.28 -3.28
CA ARG A 167 13.05 14.74 -2.07
C ARG A 167 12.48 14.05 -0.83
N GLY A 168 13.35 13.66 0.11
CA GLY A 168 12.94 13.16 1.43
C GLY A 168 12.22 11.81 1.42
N ASP A 169 12.63 10.86 0.55
CA ASP A 169 12.08 9.51 0.49
C ASP A 169 13.13 8.47 0.94
N ALA A 170 12.68 7.34 1.47
CA ALA A 170 13.54 6.25 1.94
C ALA A 170 14.16 5.42 0.80
N SER A 171 13.68 5.60 -0.44
CA SER A 171 14.14 4.87 -1.60
C SER A 171 15.45 5.43 -2.14
N ASP A 172 16.50 4.60 -2.26
CA ASP A 172 17.80 5.03 -2.82
C ASP A 172 17.87 4.93 -4.36
N ALA A 173 16.78 4.55 -5.02
CA ALA A 173 16.78 4.31 -6.46
C ALA A 173 16.96 5.58 -7.32
N ASP A 174 18.14 5.77 -7.90
CA ASP A 174 18.40 6.82 -8.89
C ASP A 174 17.97 6.42 -10.33
N ALA A 175 18.22 7.31 -11.30
CA ALA A 175 17.92 7.04 -12.71
C ALA A 175 18.69 5.82 -13.25
N GLN A 176 19.91 5.55 -12.75
CA GLN A 176 20.66 4.36 -13.16
C GLN A 176 20.00 3.08 -12.63
N VAL A 177 19.50 3.10 -11.40
CA VAL A 177 18.73 1.98 -10.81
C VAL A 177 17.47 1.73 -11.62
N ALA A 178 16.73 2.78 -12.02
CA ALA A 178 15.56 2.62 -12.87
C ALA A 178 15.89 1.98 -14.23
N ARG A 179 16.95 2.44 -14.90
CA ARG A 179 17.43 1.83 -16.16
C ARG A 179 17.79 0.36 -15.98
N ARG A 180 18.52 0.02 -14.93
CA ARG A 180 18.89 -1.37 -14.62
C ARG A 180 17.64 -2.22 -14.40
N GLN A 181 16.69 -1.73 -13.61
CA GLN A 181 15.43 -2.43 -13.37
C GLN A 181 14.62 -2.64 -14.65
N PHE A 182 14.59 -1.64 -15.55
CA PHE A 182 13.90 -1.75 -16.83
C PHE A 182 14.46 -2.86 -17.73
N SER A 183 15.73 -3.23 -17.53
CA SER A 183 16.38 -4.36 -18.23
C SER A 183 16.18 -5.72 -17.56
N TYR A 184 15.50 -5.78 -16.40
CA TYR A 184 15.26 -7.05 -15.72
C TYR A 184 14.30 -7.93 -16.52
N ASP A 185 14.65 -9.21 -16.64
CA ASP A 185 13.68 -10.24 -16.97
C ASP A 185 12.77 -10.46 -15.76
N THR A 186 11.56 -9.90 -15.83
CA THR A 186 10.56 -10.04 -14.77
C THR A 186 9.73 -11.32 -14.89
N GLY A 187 9.95 -12.09 -15.96
CA GLY A 187 9.08 -13.19 -16.37
C GLY A 187 7.64 -12.73 -16.62
N ALA A 188 6.70 -13.68 -16.60
CA ALA A 188 5.29 -13.36 -16.70
C ALA A 188 4.80 -12.62 -15.43
N ILE A 189 4.28 -11.40 -15.62
CA ILE A 189 3.56 -10.67 -14.60
C ILE A 189 2.10 -11.12 -14.61
N GLY A 190 1.72 -11.97 -13.64
CA GLY A 190 0.34 -12.43 -13.42
C GLY A 190 -0.50 -11.51 -12.52
N TRP A 191 0.00 -10.31 -12.23
CA TRP A 191 -0.69 -9.28 -11.44
C TRP A 191 -1.45 -8.32 -12.34
N THR A 192 -2.45 -7.63 -11.80
CA THR A 192 -3.18 -6.64 -12.60
C THR A 192 -2.28 -5.47 -12.95
N ARG A 193 -2.14 -5.20 -14.24
CA ARG A 193 -1.28 -4.11 -14.73
C ARG A 193 -2.03 -2.80 -14.67
N ILE A 194 -1.39 -1.79 -14.09
CA ILE A 194 -1.92 -0.44 -13.94
C ILE A 194 -1.00 0.53 -14.67
N ASP A 195 -1.56 1.28 -15.62
CA ASP A 195 -0.87 2.40 -16.27
C ASP A 195 -0.69 3.55 -15.26
N ALA A 196 0.55 3.83 -14.92
CA ALA A 196 0.99 4.88 -14.00
C ALA A 196 1.77 6.00 -14.72
N SER A 197 1.58 6.16 -16.04
CA SER A 197 2.19 7.23 -16.83
C SER A 197 1.66 8.63 -16.46
N GLY A 198 0.40 8.72 -16.03
CA GLY A 198 -0.27 9.92 -15.54
C GLY A 198 0.07 10.29 -14.08
N THR A 199 -0.65 11.22 -13.48
CA THR A 199 -0.38 11.66 -12.09
C THR A 199 -0.69 10.57 -11.05
N ALA A 200 -0.29 10.80 -9.79
CA ALA A 200 -0.61 9.89 -8.69
C ALA A 200 -2.14 9.79 -8.47
N GLU A 201 -2.85 10.90 -8.62
CA GLU A 201 -4.32 10.97 -8.53
C GLU A 201 -4.99 10.22 -9.67
N GLU A 202 -4.49 10.34 -10.90
CA GLU A 202 -5.01 9.59 -12.06
C GLU A 202 -4.78 8.09 -11.89
N THR A 203 -3.60 7.70 -11.39
CA THR A 203 -3.27 6.30 -11.09
C THR A 203 -4.20 5.74 -10.00
N LEU A 204 -4.41 6.51 -8.92
CA LEU A 204 -5.36 6.14 -7.87
C LEU A 204 -6.78 6.01 -8.42
N ALA A 205 -7.25 6.96 -9.22
CA ALA A 205 -8.58 6.93 -9.81
C ALA A 205 -8.78 5.72 -10.74
N ARG A 206 -7.75 5.29 -11.47
CA ARG A 206 -7.78 4.04 -12.25
C ARG A 206 -7.97 2.82 -11.35
N VAL A 207 -7.12 2.67 -10.33
CA VAL A 207 -7.23 1.56 -9.37
C VAL A 207 -8.59 1.53 -8.69
N MET A 208 -9.08 2.70 -8.25
CA MET A 208 -10.37 2.81 -7.58
C MET A 208 -11.55 2.44 -8.49
N ARG A 209 -11.48 2.73 -9.80
CA ARG A 209 -12.53 2.36 -10.77
C ARG A 209 -12.51 0.88 -11.13
N GLU A 210 -11.33 0.31 -11.29
CA GLU A 210 -11.17 -1.05 -11.83
C GLU A 210 -11.21 -2.13 -10.74
N HIS A 211 -11.03 -1.76 -9.47
CA HIS A 211 -10.83 -2.73 -8.38
C HIS A 211 -11.61 -2.46 -7.09
N THR A 212 -12.70 -1.68 -7.14
CA THR A 212 -13.51 -1.36 -5.95
C THR A 212 -14.03 -2.62 -5.23
N GLU A 213 -14.53 -3.60 -5.99
CA GLU A 213 -15.15 -4.82 -5.45
C GLU A 213 -14.12 -5.87 -5.01
N GLY A 214 -12.95 -5.93 -5.67
CA GLY A 214 -11.90 -6.91 -5.37
C GLY A 214 -10.98 -6.53 -4.20
N LEU A 215 -10.82 -5.22 -3.95
CA LEU A 215 -9.94 -4.72 -2.90
C LEU A 215 -10.61 -4.65 -1.52
N GLY A 216 -11.94 -4.82 -1.42
CA GLY A 216 -12.68 -4.55 -0.18
C GLY A 216 -12.52 -3.12 0.32
N LEU A 217 -12.45 -2.17 -0.62
CA LEU A 217 -12.30 -0.76 -0.30
C LEU A 217 -13.58 -0.24 0.32
N THR A 218 -13.46 0.42 1.47
CA THR A 218 -14.57 1.20 2.03
C THR A 218 -14.67 2.52 1.27
N ALA A 219 -15.90 2.88 0.85
CA ALA A 219 -16.21 4.14 0.17
C ALA A 219 -15.81 5.37 1.00
#